data_AF-A0A0L0BS37-F1
#
_entry.id   AF-A0A0L0BS37-F1
#
_cell.length_a   1.000
_cell.length_b   1.000
_cell.length_c   1.000
_cell.angle_alpha   90.00
_cell.angle_beta   90.00
_cell.angle_gamma   90.00
#
_symmetry.space_group_name_H-M   'P 1'
#
loop_
_entity.id
_entity.type
_entity.pdbx_description
1 polymer ?
#
loop_
_entity_poly.entity_id
_entity_poly.type
_entity_poly.pdbx_seq_one_letter_code
_entity_poly.pdbx_strand_id
1 'polypeptide(L)'
;MTKIGGCCSSGPQVTVQEISDDLAASPIPPSLCGKVLDWLCSKWDILDQVQRATLLTAIKLDVGESVLSIGDFNWFYDSGDLPDPFIASNLPRSCFSENISKHLDTSRLAKIGIRPLNAESWVSYIIPLTLGDAVMCGKVLKSIYRIWDYTGNRSRAVIYQKLQVACVPTNKGLQKPESTYTQEIKLFPDLPVIDQNLDLPTKWLSVIGMRVSVDMKYVLEALISHSLEWTNDDLLQYLHENAYALKKIDWKTLSEGQFFLPDNSNTRLRARDLFSPDNDLKSLGLPTIKLERFSFYSPEMKVLKCIGLRTFPKVSELFNDANIGLIDFYYPIYAHELAHNLAASHGAKHTFYMGAYIQSTLKNISSVQQAYLN
;
A
#
# COMPACT_ATOMS: atom_id res chain seq x y z
N MET A 1 26.79 47.70 19.69
CA MET A 1 26.38 47.94 18.27
C MET A 1 26.97 49.20 17.63
N THR A 2 27.28 50.26 18.38
CA THR A 2 27.86 51.52 17.87
C THR A 2 29.24 51.35 17.20
N LYS A 3 29.93 50.23 17.46
CA LYS A 3 31.29 49.92 16.94
C LYS A 3 31.31 49.13 15.61
N ILE A 4 30.18 48.59 15.13
CA ILE A 4 30.13 47.76 13.90
C ILE A 4 30.49 48.60 12.64
N GLY A 5 30.30 49.91 12.68
CA GLY A 5 30.67 50.85 11.60
C GLY A 5 32.12 51.37 11.62
N GLY A 6 32.93 51.02 12.62
CA GLY A 6 34.22 51.69 12.88
C GLY A 6 35.46 51.16 12.15
N CYS A 7 35.34 50.12 11.31
CA CYS A 7 36.52 49.44 10.75
C CYS A 7 37.27 50.21 9.64
N CYS A 8 36.86 51.42 9.24
CA CYS A 8 37.45 52.12 8.10
C CYS A 8 37.93 53.57 8.35
N SER A 9 37.95 54.07 9.58
CA SER A 9 38.40 55.45 9.82
C SER A 9 39.11 55.61 11.17
N SER A 10 40.43 55.83 11.09
CA SER A 10 41.34 56.48 12.05
C SER A 10 40.79 56.83 13.44
N GLY A 11 40.43 55.80 14.20
CA GLY A 11 40.14 55.81 15.64
C GLY A 11 40.82 54.60 16.30
N PRO A 12 40.81 54.48 17.65
CA PRO A 12 41.51 53.40 18.33
C PRO A 12 41.08 52.04 17.75
N GLN A 13 42.06 51.21 17.37
CA GLN A 13 41.84 49.91 16.74
C GLN A 13 40.99 49.03 17.66
N VAL A 14 39.69 48.93 17.37
CA VAL A 14 38.79 48.04 18.09
C VAL A 14 39.24 46.61 17.83
N THR A 15 39.59 45.89 18.90
CA THR A 15 40.03 44.49 18.80
C THR A 15 38.83 43.55 18.57
N VAL A 16 39.07 42.36 17.99
CA VAL A 16 38.02 41.34 17.81
C VAL A 16 37.43 40.92 19.16
N GLN A 17 38.24 40.94 20.24
CA GLN A 17 37.78 40.66 21.59
C GLN A 17 36.78 41.72 22.10
N GLU A 18 37.05 43.01 21.89
CA GLU A 18 36.10 44.06 22.25
C GLU A 18 34.77 43.97 21.50
N ILE A 19 34.81 43.54 20.23
CA ILE A 19 33.59 43.32 19.42
C ILE A 19 32.82 42.11 19.94
N SER A 20 33.53 41.03 20.27
CA SER A 20 32.95 39.84 20.89
C SER A 20 32.25 40.18 22.21
N ASP A 21 32.90 40.94 23.09
CA ASP A 21 32.35 41.31 24.40
C ASP A 21 31.10 42.20 24.25
N ASP A 22 31.10 43.15 23.29
CA ASP A 22 29.92 43.99 22.97
C ASP A 22 28.76 43.19 22.38
N LEU A 23 29.05 42.20 21.51
CA LEU A 23 28.03 41.33 20.90
C LEU A 23 27.49 40.28 21.89
N ALA A 24 28.29 39.86 22.86
CA ALA A 24 27.89 38.93 23.90
C ALA A 24 27.06 39.60 25.02
N ALA A 25 27.10 40.93 25.13
CA ALA A 25 26.46 41.68 26.20
C ALA A 25 24.93 41.61 26.18
N SER A 26 24.31 41.43 25.02
CA SER A 26 22.85 41.26 24.90
C SER A 26 22.50 40.50 23.62
N PRO A 27 21.49 39.61 23.65
CA PRO A 27 20.99 38.95 22.45
C PRO A 27 20.56 39.95 21.38
N ILE A 28 20.90 39.65 20.13
CA ILE A 28 20.55 40.48 18.98
C ILE A 28 19.09 40.21 18.61
N PRO A 29 18.27 41.26 18.43
CA PRO A 29 16.89 41.08 17.99
C PRO A 29 16.86 40.58 16.53
N PRO A 30 15.85 39.77 16.14
CA PRO A 30 15.76 39.21 14.79
C PRO A 30 15.83 40.25 13.66
N SER A 31 15.33 41.47 13.89
CA SER A 31 15.37 42.58 12.93
C SER A 31 16.78 43.10 12.63
N LEU A 32 17.74 42.89 13.52
CA LEU A 32 19.14 43.31 13.36
C LEU A 32 20.08 42.16 13.00
N CYS A 33 19.59 40.91 13.08
CA CYS A 33 20.31 39.70 12.68
C CYS A 33 20.91 39.83 11.28
N GLY A 34 20.11 40.34 10.32
CA GLY A 34 20.52 40.57 8.94
C GLY A 34 21.82 41.35 8.82
N LYS A 35 21.87 42.51 9.49
CA LYS A 35 23.00 43.44 9.44
C LYS A 35 24.26 42.88 10.10
N VAL A 36 24.09 42.14 11.19
CA VAL A 36 25.22 41.52 11.91
C VAL A 36 25.83 40.39 11.10
N LEU A 37 24.99 39.55 10.49
CA LEU A 37 25.44 38.50 9.58
C LEU A 37 26.11 39.06 8.32
N ASP A 38 25.56 40.12 7.74
CA ASP A 38 26.20 40.82 6.60
C ASP A 38 27.59 41.35 6.96
N TRP A 39 27.73 41.98 8.12
CA TRP A 39 29.02 42.43 8.62
C TRP A 39 29.98 41.27 8.81
N LEU A 40 29.55 40.19 9.50
CA LEU A 40 30.38 39.02 9.75
C LEU A 40 30.87 38.39 8.44
N CYS A 41 29.97 38.24 7.47
CA CYS A 41 30.30 37.70 6.14
C CYS A 41 31.28 38.61 5.38
N SER A 42 31.16 39.94 5.51
CA SER A 42 32.09 40.89 4.87
C SER A 42 33.51 40.83 5.43
N LYS A 43 33.66 40.39 6.69
CA LYS A 43 34.95 40.26 7.39
C LYS A 43 35.49 38.84 7.38
N TRP A 44 34.69 37.86 6.96
CA TRP A 44 34.99 36.44 7.08
C TRP A 44 36.37 36.06 6.53
N ASP A 45 36.70 36.55 5.33
CA ASP A 45 37.94 36.21 4.63
C ASP A 45 39.21 36.82 5.30
N ILE A 46 39.03 37.82 6.15
CA ILE A 46 40.12 38.54 6.86
C ILE A 46 40.35 37.95 8.26
N LEU A 47 39.33 37.32 8.86
CA LEU A 47 39.39 36.73 10.19
C LEU A 47 40.12 35.39 10.18
N ASP A 48 40.94 35.13 11.19
CA ASP A 48 41.54 33.81 11.42
C ASP A 48 40.53 32.80 12.01
N GLN A 49 40.94 31.53 12.11
CA GLN A 49 40.07 30.46 12.60
C GLN A 49 39.59 30.67 14.05
N VAL A 50 40.44 31.20 14.93
CA VAL A 50 40.10 31.43 16.34
C VAL A 50 39.13 32.60 16.45
N GLN A 51 39.39 33.69 15.73
CA GLN A 51 38.51 34.87 15.66
C GLN A 51 37.13 34.52 15.12
N ARG A 52 37.05 33.68 14.08
CA ARG A 52 35.78 33.18 13.54
C ARG A 52 34.99 32.40 14.61
N ALA A 53 35.63 31.47 15.30
CA ALA A 53 35.00 30.66 16.35
C ALA A 53 34.50 31.53 17.52
N THR A 54 35.31 32.51 17.94
CA THR A 54 34.95 33.47 19.00
C THR A 54 33.71 34.26 18.60
N LEU A 55 33.67 34.83 17.39
CA LEU A 55 32.53 35.61 16.91
C LEU A 55 31.27 34.78 16.71
N LEU A 56 31.37 33.56 16.18
CA LEU A 56 30.23 32.64 16.03
C LEU A 56 29.59 32.28 17.38
N THR A 57 30.38 32.24 18.45
CA THR A 57 29.91 31.96 19.82
C THR A 57 29.38 33.22 20.52
N ALA A 58 29.97 34.38 20.23
CA ALA A 58 29.60 35.64 20.87
C ALA A 58 28.27 36.21 20.34
N ILE A 59 28.00 36.03 19.04
CA ILE A 59 26.79 36.56 18.40
C ILE A 59 25.61 35.67 18.78
N LYS A 60 24.80 36.14 19.74
CA LYS A 60 23.62 35.46 20.25
C LYS A 60 22.35 36.03 19.65
N LEU A 61 21.42 35.18 19.24
CA LEU A 61 20.10 35.53 18.74
C LEU A 61 19.02 35.06 19.69
N ASP A 62 18.07 35.93 19.95
CA ASP A 62 16.82 35.58 20.63
C ASP A 62 15.86 34.96 19.61
N VAL A 63 15.60 33.65 19.75
CA VAL A 63 14.63 32.89 18.94
C VAL A 63 13.34 32.61 19.72
N GLY A 64 13.03 33.43 20.74
CA GLY A 64 11.81 33.38 21.54
C GLY A 64 11.89 32.43 22.73
N GLU A 65 11.96 31.11 22.47
CA GLU A 65 12.03 30.10 23.55
C GLU A 65 13.45 29.91 24.11
N SER A 66 14.47 30.34 23.38
CA SER A 66 15.88 30.19 23.75
C SER A 66 16.76 31.22 23.05
N VAL A 67 17.99 31.35 23.54
CA VAL A 67 19.04 32.17 22.94
C VAL A 67 20.08 31.24 22.33
N LEU A 68 20.30 31.34 21.03
CA LEU A 68 21.26 30.50 20.29
C LEU A 68 22.39 31.36 19.73
N SER A 69 23.60 30.81 19.67
CA SER A 69 24.74 31.47 19.03
C SER A 69 24.66 31.26 17.52
N ILE A 70 25.20 32.16 16.70
CA ILE A 70 25.23 31.96 15.24
C ILE A 70 25.95 30.65 14.86
N GLY A 71 26.97 30.26 15.63
CA GLY A 71 27.67 28.99 15.44
C GLY A 71 26.80 27.74 15.62
N ASP A 72 25.64 27.87 16.27
CA ASP A 72 24.70 26.77 16.47
C ASP A 72 23.77 26.57 15.25
N PHE A 73 23.72 27.53 14.32
CA PHE A 73 22.88 27.46 13.13
C PHE A 73 23.59 26.79 11.96
N ASN A 74 22.91 25.83 11.34
CA ASN A 74 23.41 25.11 10.18
C ASN A 74 22.58 25.38 8.92
N TRP A 75 21.33 25.83 9.11
CA TRP A 75 20.36 25.90 8.02
C TRP A 75 19.64 27.24 7.94
N PHE A 76 19.10 27.55 6.77
CA PHE A 76 18.05 28.52 6.59
C PHE A 76 16.90 27.91 5.77
N TYR A 77 15.67 28.27 6.12
CA TYR A 77 14.49 27.86 5.38
C TYR A 77 14.25 28.78 4.18
N ASP A 78 13.90 28.15 3.06
CA ASP A 78 13.54 28.79 1.79
C ASP A 78 12.24 28.13 1.30
N SER A 79 11.20 28.94 1.10
CA SER A 79 9.90 28.45 0.63
C SER A 79 9.92 28.01 -0.84
N GLY A 80 10.92 28.46 -1.62
CA GLY A 80 11.13 27.98 -2.99
C GLY A 80 11.59 26.52 -3.03
N ASP A 81 12.46 26.11 -2.10
CA ASP A 81 12.98 24.75 -2.02
C ASP A 81 12.01 23.79 -1.29
N LEU A 82 11.32 24.29 -0.26
CA LEU A 82 10.39 23.51 0.58
C LEU A 82 9.03 24.24 0.74
N PRO A 83 8.18 24.24 -0.32
CA PRO A 83 6.93 25.00 -0.36
C PRO A 83 5.79 24.35 0.45
N ASP A 84 5.95 24.23 1.76
CA ASP A 84 4.91 23.72 2.66
C ASP A 84 4.82 24.51 3.99
N PRO A 85 3.63 25.06 4.34
CA PRO A 85 3.46 25.86 5.56
C PRO A 85 3.70 25.10 6.86
N PHE A 86 3.43 23.79 6.89
CA PHE A 86 3.67 22.97 8.07
C PHE A 86 5.17 22.79 8.30
N ILE A 87 5.97 22.69 7.23
CA ILE A 87 7.44 22.72 7.34
C ILE A 87 7.90 24.07 7.91
N ALA A 88 7.40 25.19 7.38
CA ALA A 88 7.76 26.53 7.83
C ALA A 88 7.48 26.77 9.33
N SER A 89 6.44 26.15 9.88
CA SER A 89 6.11 26.23 11.31
C SER A 89 6.82 25.20 12.19
N ASN A 90 7.52 24.22 11.62
CA ASN A 90 8.17 23.12 12.33
C ASN A 90 9.62 22.95 11.86
N LEU A 91 10.42 24.01 11.99
CA LEU A 91 11.82 24.05 11.59
C LEU A 91 12.74 23.55 12.72
N PRO A 92 13.91 22.98 12.38
CA PRO A 92 14.97 22.76 13.36
C PRO A 92 15.29 24.05 14.13
N ARG A 93 15.57 23.94 15.43
CA ARG A 93 15.97 25.10 16.24
C ARG A 93 17.19 25.84 15.69
N SER A 94 18.09 25.11 15.04
CA SER A 94 19.30 25.61 14.35
C SER A 94 19.04 26.03 12.88
N CYS A 95 17.80 26.31 12.52
CA CYS A 95 17.40 26.78 11.20
C CYS A 95 16.81 28.19 11.26
N PHE A 96 17.30 29.10 10.43
CA PHE A 96 16.68 30.40 10.27
C PHE A 96 15.31 30.30 9.59
N SER A 97 14.31 30.98 10.14
CA SER A 97 13.02 31.14 9.48
C SER A 97 13.12 32.06 8.27
N GLU A 98 12.12 31.99 7.38
CA GLU A 98 12.06 32.82 6.17
C GLU A 98 12.12 34.31 6.45
N ASN A 99 11.58 34.73 7.60
CA ASN A 99 11.61 36.14 8.01
C ASN A 99 13.01 36.67 8.26
N ILE A 100 13.95 35.80 8.62
CA ILE A 100 15.34 36.14 8.84
C ILE A 100 16.12 35.94 7.53
N SER A 101 15.91 34.82 6.83
CA SER A 101 16.67 34.45 5.62
C SER A 101 16.40 35.36 4.42
N LYS A 102 15.17 35.87 4.24
CA LYS A 102 14.81 36.75 3.10
C LYS A 102 15.58 38.07 3.04
N HIS A 103 16.21 38.47 4.14
CA HIS A 103 17.01 39.69 4.26
C HIS A 103 18.52 39.41 4.17
N LEU A 104 18.90 38.17 3.93
CA LEU A 104 20.29 37.71 3.92
C LEU A 104 20.70 37.27 2.51
N ASP A 105 21.93 37.60 2.13
CA ASP A 105 22.53 37.10 0.90
C ASP A 105 22.93 35.62 1.10
N THR A 106 22.22 34.72 0.43
CA THR A 106 22.40 33.26 0.55
C THR A 106 23.81 32.80 0.17
N SER A 107 24.47 33.50 -0.76
CA SER A 107 25.85 33.21 -1.17
C SER A 107 26.85 33.49 -0.03
N ARG A 108 26.53 34.47 0.83
CA ARG A 108 27.34 34.83 1.99
C ARG A 108 27.13 33.88 3.16
N LEU A 109 25.88 33.46 3.40
CA LEU A 109 25.58 32.47 4.44
C LEU A 109 26.34 31.16 4.21
N ALA A 110 26.49 30.75 2.96
CA ALA A 110 27.29 29.57 2.61
C ALA A 110 28.76 29.70 3.05
N LYS A 111 29.35 30.91 3.07
CA LYS A 111 30.74 31.14 3.53
C LYS A 111 30.93 30.82 5.00
N ILE A 112 29.91 31.10 5.82
CA ILE A 112 29.93 30.86 7.28
C ILE A 112 29.38 29.47 7.65
N GLY A 113 29.13 28.61 6.66
CA GLY A 113 28.70 27.22 6.86
C GLY A 113 27.19 27.00 6.92
N ILE A 114 26.38 28.06 6.83
CA ILE A 114 24.92 28.01 6.86
C ILE A 114 24.40 27.72 5.45
N ARG A 115 23.55 26.70 5.30
CA ARG A 115 23.10 26.17 4.00
C ARG A 115 21.57 26.14 3.89
N PRO A 116 20.96 26.05 2.70
CA PRO A 116 19.52 25.86 2.60
C PRO A 116 19.12 24.54 3.27
N LEU A 117 18.01 24.56 4.03
CA LEU A 117 17.42 23.37 4.61
C LEU A 117 16.86 22.48 3.49
N ASN A 118 17.38 21.27 3.37
CA ASN A 118 16.87 20.31 2.41
C ASN A 118 15.84 19.34 3.04
N ALA A 119 15.05 18.68 2.20
CA ALA A 119 13.99 17.77 2.63
C ALA A 119 14.51 16.64 3.55
N GLU A 120 15.65 16.04 3.22
CA GLU A 120 16.25 14.95 4.01
C GLU A 120 16.66 15.37 5.43
N SER A 121 17.19 16.59 5.59
CA SER A 121 17.59 17.13 6.90
C SER A 121 16.35 17.45 7.73
N TRP A 122 15.32 18.05 7.11
CA TRP A 122 14.06 18.33 7.78
C TRP A 122 13.38 17.04 8.25
N VAL A 123 13.24 16.03 7.39
CA VAL A 123 12.66 14.73 7.75
C VAL A 123 13.45 14.06 8.88
N SER A 124 14.78 14.10 8.81
CA SER A 124 15.64 13.53 9.86
C SER A 124 15.47 14.20 11.22
N TYR A 125 15.14 15.50 11.22
CA TYR A 125 14.85 16.28 12.43
C TYR A 125 13.43 16.02 12.97
N ILE A 126 12.42 16.08 12.11
CA ILE A 126 11.02 16.13 12.55
C ILE A 126 10.48 14.75 12.97
N ILE A 127 10.88 13.67 12.29
CA ILE A 127 10.33 12.34 12.53
C ILE A 127 10.47 11.89 13.99
N PRO A 128 11.65 11.95 14.62
CA PRO A 128 11.81 11.55 16.03
C PRO A 128 10.93 12.35 17.00
N LEU A 129 10.62 13.60 16.68
CA LEU A 129 9.83 14.50 17.52
C LEU A 129 8.32 14.21 17.46
N THR A 130 7.87 13.56 16.38
CA THR A 130 6.44 13.26 16.18
C THR A 130 6.06 11.83 16.53
N LEU A 131 7.04 10.95 16.83
CA LEU A 131 6.76 9.57 17.21
C LEU A 131 5.88 9.53 18.48
N GLY A 132 4.82 8.74 18.44
CA GLY A 132 3.81 8.67 19.50
C GLY A 132 2.61 9.59 19.29
N ASP A 133 2.68 10.57 18.39
CA ASP A 133 1.56 11.42 18.00
C ASP A 133 1.12 11.10 16.56
N ALA A 134 0.02 10.35 16.45
CA ALA A 134 -0.54 9.95 15.16
C ALA A 134 -0.98 11.14 14.30
N VAL A 135 -1.49 12.21 14.91
CA VAL A 135 -1.97 13.39 14.19
C VAL A 135 -0.77 14.14 13.59
N MET A 136 0.30 14.32 14.38
CA MET A 136 1.52 14.97 13.91
C MET A 136 2.24 14.14 12.86
N CYS A 137 2.35 12.82 13.05
CA CYS A 137 2.92 11.92 12.03
C CYS A 137 2.14 12.00 10.70
N GLY A 138 0.81 12.06 10.76
CA GLY A 138 -0.03 12.25 9.57
C GLY A 138 0.25 13.56 8.83
N LYS A 139 0.41 14.67 9.57
CA LYS A 139 0.77 15.97 8.98
C LYS A 139 2.17 15.95 8.36
N VAL A 140 3.14 15.30 9.01
CA VAL A 140 4.49 15.11 8.46
C VAL A 140 4.43 14.33 7.15
N LEU A 141 3.74 13.19 7.10
CA LEU A 141 3.60 12.39 5.87
C LEU A 141 2.97 13.20 4.73
N LYS A 142 1.90 13.96 5.00
CA LYS A 142 1.28 14.88 4.02
C LYS A 142 2.28 15.92 3.50
N SER A 143 3.11 16.47 4.38
CA SER A 143 4.12 17.47 4.02
C SER A 143 5.22 16.86 3.15
N ILE A 144 5.70 15.67 3.50
CA ILE A 144 6.69 14.92 2.69
C ILE A 144 6.13 14.62 1.31
N TYR A 145 4.86 14.20 1.20
CA TYR A 145 4.20 13.96 -0.08
C TYR A 145 4.16 15.23 -0.95
N ARG A 146 3.80 16.39 -0.39
CA ARG A 146 3.73 17.66 -1.13
C ARG A 146 5.07 18.11 -1.70
N ILE A 147 6.16 17.90 -0.96
CA ILE A 147 7.51 18.25 -1.42
C ILE A 147 8.18 17.13 -2.21
N TRP A 148 7.52 15.98 -2.39
CA TRP A 148 8.14 14.77 -2.91
C TRP A 148 8.69 14.99 -4.33
N ASP A 149 7.90 15.63 -5.18
CA ASP A 149 8.25 15.89 -6.59
C ASP A 149 9.40 16.90 -6.75
N TYR A 150 9.56 17.82 -5.80
CA TYR A 150 10.67 18.77 -5.73
C TYR A 150 11.95 18.15 -5.16
N THR A 151 11.85 16.97 -4.53
CA THR A 151 12.97 16.31 -3.89
C THR A 151 13.71 15.38 -4.87
N GLY A 152 15.03 15.53 -5.01
CA GLY A 152 15.84 14.66 -5.87
C GLY A 152 15.92 13.20 -5.39
N ASN A 153 16.18 12.26 -6.32
CA ASN A 153 16.18 10.81 -6.04
C ASN A 153 17.11 10.38 -4.89
N ARG A 154 18.28 11.00 -4.76
CA ARG A 154 19.22 10.71 -3.65
C ARG A 154 18.60 11.02 -2.30
N SER A 155 17.98 12.20 -2.16
CA SER A 155 17.33 12.60 -0.91
C SER A 155 16.05 11.81 -0.65
N ARG A 156 15.30 11.44 -1.70
CA ARG A 156 14.16 10.51 -1.56
C ARG A 156 14.58 9.16 -0.96
N ALA A 157 15.74 8.62 -1.37
CA ALA A 157 16.28 7.39 -0.79
C ALA A 157 16.64 7.55 0.70
N VAL A 158 17.18 8.70 1.10
CA VAL A 158 17.45 9.00 2.52
C VAL A 158 16.14 9.13 3.31
N ILE A 159 15.15 9.85 2.77
CA ILE A 159 13.82 10.00 3.37
C ILE A 159 13.16 8.62 3.55
N TYR A 160 13.21 7.77 2.54
CA TYR A 160 12.70 6.39 2.63
C TYR A 160 13.29 5.64 3.82
N GLN A 161 14.62 5.70 4.01
CA GLN A 161 15.29 5.05 5.13
C GLN A 161 14.86 5.64 6.48
N LYS A 162 14.67 6.96 6.56
CA LYS A 162 14.20 7.63 7.79
C LYS A 162 12.75 7.31 8.15
N LEU A 163 11.92 6.98 7.16
CA LEU A 163 10.53 6.58 7.37
C LEU A 163 10.37 5.13 7.84
N GLN A 164 11.43 4.31 7.90
CA GLN A 164 11.34 2.91 8.35
C GLN A 164 11.23 2.76 9.90
N VAL A 165 10.42 3.63 10.50
CA VAL A 165 10.06 3.67 11.92
C VAL A 165 8.53 3.71 12.05
N ALA A 166 8.00 3.57 13.27
CA ALA A 166 6.57 3.58 13.51
C ALA A 166 5.98 5.00 13.40
N CYS A 167 5.88 5.50 12.16
CA CYS A 167 5.42 6.87 11.84
C CYS A 167 4.19 6.91 10.93
N VAL A 168 3.60 5.77 10.59
CA VAL A 168 2.38 5.70 9.76
C VAL A 168 1.16 5.54 10.67
N PRO A 169 0.22 6.50 10.68
CA PRO A 169 -1.07 6.35 11.36
C PRO A 169 -1.92 5.26 10.69
N THR A 170 -2.41 4.31 11.50
CA THR A 170 -3.25 3.19 11.05
C THR A 170 -4.42 2.94 12.00
N ASN A 171 -5.35 2.07 11.59
CA ASN A 171 -6.39 1.50 12.46
C ASN A 171 -5.83 0.75 13.69
N LYS A 172 -4.54 0.39 13.70
CA LYS A 172 -3.83 -0.28 14.82
C LYS A 172 -2.72 0.60 15.41
N GLY A 173 -2.94 1.91 15.45
CA GLY A 173 -1.99 2.88 15.98
C GLY A 173 -0.86 3.21 15.01
N LEU A 174 0.28 3.66 15.53
CA LEU A 174 1.45 3.97 14.70
C LEU A 174 2.19 2.69 14.31
N GLN A 175 2.40 2.50 13.01
CA GLN A 175 3.06 1.32 12.45
C GLN A 175 4.17 1.73 11.48
N LYS A 176 5.07 0.80 11.16
CA LYS A 176 6.09 1.02 10.12
C LYS A 176 5.44 0.95 8.73
N PRO A 177 5.99 1.66 7.73
CA PRO A 177 5.51 1.53 6.34
C PRO A 177 5.49 0.07 5.87
N GLU A 178 6.59 -0.66 6.07
CA GLU A 178 6.74 -2.06 5.64
C GLU A 178 5.75 -3.04 6.28
N SER A 179 5.17 -2.68 7.43
CA SER A 179 4.19 -3.50 8.13
C SER A 179 2.76 -3.05 7.89
N THR A 180 2.54 -1.99 7.10
CA THR A 180 1.23 -1.35 6.89
C THR A 180 0.70 -1.58 5.48
N TYR A 181 -0.63 -1.68 5.37
CA TYR A 181 -1.33 -1.86 4.10
C TYR A 181 -2.02 -0.57 3.63
N THR A 182 -2.05 -0.37 2.32
CA THR A 182 -2.66 0.83 1.70
C THR A 182 -4.18 0.80 1.66
N GLN A 183 -4.77 -0.38 1.80
CA GLN A 183 -6.22 -0.59 1.77
C GLN A 183 -6.60 -1.82 2.59
N GLU A 184 -7.87 -1.91 2.97
CA GLU A 184 -8.40 -3.08 3.66
C GLU A 184 -8.39 -4.31 2.76
N ILE A 185 -7.99 -5.45 3.32
CA ILE A 185 -8.00 -6.74 2.64
C ILE A 185 -8.95 -7.63 3.44
N LYS A 186 -10.12 -7.96 2.88
CA LYS A 186 -11.17 -8.68 3.60
C LYS A 186 -10.73 -10.03 4.15
N LEU A 187 -9.84 -10.72 3.42
CA LEU A 187 -9.22 -11.97 3.90
C LEU A 187 -8.42 -11.79 5.19
N PHE A 188 -7.97 -10.59 5.52
CA PHE A 188 -7.13 -10.32 6.67
C PHE A 188 -7.61 -9.05 7.38
N PRO A 189 -8.76 -9.11 8.09
CA PRO A 189 -9.37 -7.94 8.73
C PRO A 189 -8.46 -7.34 9.83
N ASP A 190 -7.53 -8.13 10.34
CA ASP A 190 -6.59 -7.75 11.38
C ASP A 190 -5.32 -7.05 10.89
N LEU A 191 -5.20 -6.71 9.61
CA LEU A 191 -4.03 -5.98 9.14
C LEU A 191 -4.05 -4.51 9.59
N PRO A 192 -2.88 -3.93 9.90
CA PRO A 192 -2.76 -2.49 10.06
C PRO A 192 -2.95 -1.81 8.69
N VAL A 193 -4.02 -1.04 8.57
CA VAL A 193 -4.39 -0.30 7.36
C VAL A 193 -4.25 1.18 7.64
N ILE A 194 -3.66 1.92 6.69
CA ILE A 194 -3.48 3.37 6.81
C ILE A 194 -4.79 4.09 7.15
N ASP A 195 -4.68 5.11 8.00
CA ASP A 195 -5.80 6.00 8.31
C ASP A 195 -6.31 6.69 7.04
N GLN A 196 -7.58 6.42 6.70
CA GLN A 196 -8.23 6.95 5.50
C GLN A 196 -8.29 8.49 5.48
N ASN A 197 -8.20 9.16 6.64
CA ASN A 197 -8.16 10.62 6.74
C ASN A 197 -6.87 11.25 6.18
N LEU A 198 -5.85 10.43 5.89
CA LEU A 198 -4.61 10.92 5.29
C LEU A 198 -4.76 11.27 3.82
N ASP A 199 -5.68 10.63 3.09
CA ASP A 199 -5.95 10.91 1.66
C ASP A 199 -4.66 11.01 0.82
N LEU A 200 -3.81 10.00 0.94
CA LEU A 200 -2.52 9.92 0.25
C LEU A 200 -2.59 8.91 -0.91
N PRO A 201 -2.03 9.21 -2.10
CA PRO A 201 -2.14 8.29 -3.23
C PRO A 201 -1.44 6.96 -3.00
N THR A 202 -2.11 5.85 -3.31
CA THR A 202 -1.58 4.47 -3.18
C THR A 202 -0.22 4.29 -3.84
N LYS A 203 -0.01 4.90 -5.02
CA LYS A 203 1.27 4.85 -5.72
C LYS A 203 2.43 5.41 -4.90
N TRP A 204 2.21 6.52 -4.20
CA TRP A 204 3.23 7.12 -3.34
C TRP A 204 3.41 6.33 -2.03
N LEU A 205 2.32 5.80 -1.47
CA LEU A 205 2.38 4.93 -0.30
C LEU A 205 3.24 3.67 -0.55
N SER A 206 3.14 3.08 -1.75
CA SER A 206 4.03 1.98 -2.15
C SER A 206 5.50 2.40 -2.25
N VAL A 207 5.78 3.64 -2.67
CA VAL A 207 7.15 4.17 -2.76
C VAL A 207 7.81 4.30 -1.38
N ILE A 208 7.04 4.63 -0.34
CA ILE A 208 7.55 4.69 1.05
C ILE A 208 7.61 3.32 1.75
N GLY A 209 7.21 2.24 1.06
CA GLY A 209 7.35 0.86 1.52
C GLY A 209 6.06 0.20 2.01
N MET A 210 4.90 0.83 1.86
CA MET A 210 3.62 0.22 2.25
C MET A 210 3.16 -0.87 1.28
N ARG A 211 2.50 -1.88 1.83
CA ARG A 211 2.04 -3.05 1.07
C ARG A 211 0.67 -2.81 0.46
N VAL A 212 0.51 -3.20 -0.80
CA VAL A 212 -0.79 -3.18 -1.47
C VAL A 212 -1.56 -4.49 -1.22
N SER A 213 -0.83 -5.61 -1.11
CA SER A 213 -1.40 -6.93 -0.88
C SER A 213 -0.49 -7.78 0.00
N VAL A 214 -1.06 -8.85 0.56
CA VAL A 214 -0.32 -9.89 1.30
C VAL A 214 0.44 -10.77 0.31
N ASP A 215 1.57 -11.36 0.72
CA ASP A 215 2.31 -12.31 -0.13
C ASP A 215 1.46 -13.57 -0.37
N MET A 216 1.31 -13.97 -1.63
CA MET A 216 0.54 -15.15 -2.01
C MET A 216 1.01 -16.42 -1.29
N LYS A 217 2.31 -16.57 -1.07
CA LYS A 217 2.86 -17.74 -0.37
C LYS A 217 2.25 -17.86 1.03
N TYR A 218 2.17 -16.74 1.75
CA TYR A 218 1.56 -16.68 3.08
C TYR A 218 0.05 -16.96 3.01
N VAL A 219 -0.64 -16.41 2.00
CA VAL A 219 -2.08 -16.69 1.80
C VAL A 219 -2.31 -18.19 1.61
N LEU A 220 -1.56 -18.84 0.72
CA LEU A 220 -1.70 -20.29 0.48
C LEU A 220 -1.37 -21.11 1.73
N GLU A 221 -0.33 -20.76 2.48
CA GLU A 221 -0.01 -21.42 3.75
C GLU A 221 -1.15 -21.29 4.77
N ALA A 222 -1.74 -20.09 4.90
CA ALA A 222 -2.87 -19.84 5.78
C ALA A 222 -4.14 -20.63 5.37
N LEU A 223 -4.42 -20.71 4.06
CA LEU A 223 -5.52 -21.51 3.52
C LEU A 223 -5.31 -23.01 3.80
N ILE A 224 -4.09 -23.54 3.61
CA ILE A 224 -3.77 -24.96 3.82
C ILE A 224 -3.84 -25.33 5.31
N SER A 225 -3.25 -24.49 6.17
CA SER A 225 -3.23 -24.70 7.61
C SER A 225 -4.56 -24.36 8.30
N HIS A 226 -5.53 -23.82 7.56
CA HIS A 226 -6.82 -23.36 8.08
C HIS A 226 -6.64 -22.36 9.24
N SER A 227 -5.58 -21.55 9.21
CA SER A 227 -5.32 -20.50 10.19
C SER A 227 -6.08 -19.21 9.90
N LEU A 228 -6.90 -19.22 8.85
CA LEU A 228 -7.67 -18.09 8.37
C LEU A 228 -9.13 -18.52 8.19
N GLU A 229 -10.07 -17.62 8.47
CA GLU A 229 -11.46 -17.77 8.04
C GLU A 229 -11.69 -16.93 6.77
N TRP A 230 -12.32 -17.52 5.76
CA TRP A 230 -12.61 -16.82 4.49
C TRP A 230 -13.95 -17.23 3.90
N THR A 231 -14.56 -16.36 3.10
CA THR A 231 -15.66 -16.75 2.21
C THR A 231 -15.13 -17.07 0.82
N ASN A 232 -15.93 -17.77 0.00
CA ASN A 232 -15.54 -18.01 -1.39
C ASN A 232 -15.39 -16.68 -2.15
N ASP A 233 -16.32 -15.74 -1.97
CA ASP A 233 -16.29 -14.42 -2.60
C ASP A 233 -15.03 -13.62 -2.22
N ASP A 234 -14.66 -13.57 -0.94
CA ASP A 234 -13.47 -12.83 -0.49
C ASP A 234 -12.17 -13.42 -1.03
N LEU A 235 -12.06 -14.76 -1.04
CA LEU A 235 -10.90 -15.44 -1.61
C LEU A 235 -10.80 -15.17 -3.11
N LEU A 236 -11.91 -15.27 -3.83
CA LEU A 236 -11.93 -15.07 -5.27
C LEU A 236 -11.64 -13.62 -5.66
N GLN A 237 -12.18 -12.66 -4.92
CA GLN A 237 -11.88 -11.24 -5.11
C GLN A 237 -10.36 -11.02 -4.95
N TYR A 238 -9.76 -11.52 -3.87
CA TYR A 238 -8.32 -11.39 -3.64
C TYR A 238 -7.48 -12.08 -4.72
N LEU A 239 -7.85 -13.30 -5.14
CA LEU A 239 -7.15 -14.03 -6.19
C LEU A 239 -7.23 -13.31 -7.55
N HIS A 240 -8.38 -12.72 -7.88
CA HIS A 240 -8.52 -11.93 -9.09
C HIS A 240 -7.62 -10.70 -9.07
N GLU A 241 -7.67 -9.91 -8.00
CA GLU A 241 -6.89 -8.68 -7.84
C GLU A 241 -5.38 -8.95 -7.89
N ASN A 242 -4.95 -10.12 -7.42
CA ASN A 242 -3.53 -10.51 -7.35
C ASN A 242 -3.13 -11.57 -8.40
N ALA A 243 -3.98 -11.81 -9.41
CA ALA A 243 -3.76 -12.89 -10.38
C ALA A 243 -2.45 -12.75 -11.16
N TYR A 244 -2.00 -11.51 -11.39
CA TYR A 244 -0.74 -11.21 -12.08
C TYR A 244 0.51 -11.66 -11.32
N ALA A 245 0.42 -11.82 -10.00
CA ALA A 245 1.52 -12.25 -9.14
C ALA A 245 1.61 -13.77 -8.96
N LEU A 246 0.57 -14.52 -9.40
CA LEU A 246 0.49 -15.97 -9.25
C LEU A 246 1.43 -16.72 -10.20
N LYS A 247 2.29 -17.57 -9.64
CA LYS A 247 3.16 -18.48 -10.39
C LYS A 247 2.42 -19.77 -10.75
N LYS A 248 2.96 -20.53 -11.70
CA LYS A 248 2.41 -21.83 -12.13
C LYS A 248 2.20 -22.81 -10.98
N ILE A 249 3.09 -22.80 -9.98
CA ILE A 249 2.98 -23.65 -8.79
C ILE A 249 1.80 -23.22 -7.91
N ASP A 250 1.55 -21.92 -7.77
CA ASP A 250 0.45 -21.37 -6.97
C ASP A 250 -0.90 -21.78 -7.59
N TRP A 251 -1.03 -21.67 -8.91
CA TRP A 251 -2.21 -22.15 -9.63
C TRP A 251 -2.45 -23.65 -9.46
N LYS A 252 -1.39 -24.46 -9.43
CA LYS A 252 -1.49 -25.90 -9.17
C LYS A 252 -2.00 -26.15 -7.75
N THR A 253 -1.43 -25.47 -6.75
CA THR A 253 -1.88 -25.55 -5.34
C THR A 253 -3.36 -25.17 -5.21
N LEU A 254 -3.78 -24.08 -5.84
CA LEU A 254 -5.19 -23.63 -5.84
C LEU A 254 -6.14 -24.65 -6.47
N SER A 255 -5.70 -25.36 -7.52
CA SER A 255 -6.51 -26.39 -8.19
C SER A 255 -6.61 -27.70 -7.41
N GLU A 256 -5.58 -28.06 -6.64
CA GLU A 256 -5.51 -29.30 -5.87
C GLU A 256 -6.01 -29.15 -4.42
N GLY A 257 -6.02 -27.93 -3.90
CA GLY A 257 -6.45 -27.60 -2.54
C GLY A 257 -7.97 -27.58 -2.36
N GLN A 258 -8.40 -28.00 -1.17
CA GLN A 258 -9.80 -27.95 -0.75
C GLN A 258 -10.10 -26.60 -0.12
N PHE A 259 -10.36 -25.58 -0.93
CA PHE A 259 -10.49 -24.18 -0.47
C PHE A 259 -11.89 -23.58 -0.64
N PHE A 260 -12.81 -24.27 -1.31
CA PHE A 260 -14.10 -23.69 -1.71
C PHE A 260 -15.27 -24.42 -1.05
N LEU A 261 -16.21 -23.66 -0.49
CA LEU A 261 -17.43 -24.22 0.08
C LEU A 261 -18.48 -24.49 -1.01
N PRO A 262 -19.13 -25.66 -1.02
CA PRO A 262 -20.36 -25.86 -1.78
C PRO A 262 -21.54 -25.12 -1.13
N ASP A 263 -22.61 -24.89 -1.89
CA ASP A 263 -23.84 -24.24 -1.40
C ASP A 263 -24.57 -25.06 -0.33
N ASN A 264 -24.44 -26.39 -0.38
CA ASN A 264 -25.20 -27.33 0.43
C ASN A 264 -24.39 -27.99 1.57
N SER A 265 -23.12 -27.60 1.76
CA SER A 265 -22.26 -28.20 2.79
C SER A 265 -21.22 -27.22 3.32
N ASN A 266 -20.81 -27.42 4.56
CA ASN A 266 -19.76 -26.64 5.21
C ASN A 266 -18.36 -27.27 5.06
N THR A 267 -18.23 -28.35 4.29
CA THR A 267 -16.93 -28.98 4.00
C THR A 267 -16.32 -28.39 2.74
N ARG A 268 -15.10 -27.89 2.85
CA ARG A 268 -14.35 -27.34 1.72
C ARG A 268 -14.00 -28.44 0.72
N LEU A 269 -14.16 -28.14 -0.57
CA LEU A 269 -13.85 -29.03 -1.69
C LEU A 269 -12.89 -28.34 -2.67
N ARG A 270 -12.30 -29.14 -3.57
CA ARG A 270 -11.49 -28.60 -4.67
C ARG A 270 -12.42 -27.94 -5.68
N ALA A 271 -11.93 -26.91 -6.35
CA ALA A 271 -12.71 -26.27 -7.42
C ALA A 271 -13.15 -27.26 -8.50
N ARG A 272 -12.28 -28.24 -8.86
CA ARG A 272 -12.60 -29.28 -9.85
C ARG A 272 -13.68 -30.27 -9.44
N ASP A 273 -14.00 -30.34 -8.16
CA ASP A 273 -15.04 -31.22 -7.62
C ASP A 273 -16.38 -30.47 -7.47
N LEU A 274 -16.40 -29.17 -7.80
CA LEU A 274 -17.56 -28.29 -7.73
C LEU A 274 -18.06 -27.88 -9.11
N PHE A 275 -19.33 -27.50 -9.15
CA PHE A 275 -20.00 -26.94 -10.32
C PHE A 275 -20.28 -25.44 -10.18
N SER A 276 -20.48 -24.74 -11.30
CA SER A 276 -20.98 -23.36 -11.31
C SER A 276 -22.30 -23.25 -10.56
N PRO A 277 -22.60 -22.09 -9.93
CA PRO A 277 -23.85 -21.86 -9.18
C PRO A 277 -25.04 -21.66 -10.14
N ASP A 278 -25.33 -22.70 -10.91
CA ASP A 278 -26.43 -22.78 -11.85
C ASP A 278 -27.62 -23.51 -11.20
N ASN A 279 -28.83 -22.97 -11.37
CA ASN A 279 -30.03 -23.54 -10.76
C ASN A 279 -30.35 -24.93 -11.32
N ASP A 280 -30.07 -25.19 -12.60
CA ASP A 280 -30.31 -26.50 -13.22
C ASP A 280 -29.36 -27.53 -12.59
N LEU A 281 -28.09 -27.18 -12.39
CA LEU A 281 -27.11 -28.05 -11.74
C LEU A 281 -27.48 -28.33 -10.27
N LYS A 282 -28.01 -27.32 -9.57
CA LYS A 282 -28.56 -27.49 -8.22
C LYS A 282 -29.74 -28.44 -8.19
N SER A 283 -30.67 -28.31 -9.14
CA SER A 283 -31.84 -29.20 -9.28
C SER A 283 -31.45 -30.65 -9.59
N LEU A 284 -30.31 -30.87 -10.25
CA LEU A 284 -29.72 -32.20 -10.48
C LEU A 284 -28.99 -32.78 -9.24
N GLY A 285 -28.98 -32.07 -8.11
CA GLY A 285 -28.30 -32.48 -6.88
C GLY A 285 -26.78 -32.38 -6.94
N LEU A 286 -26.23 -31.69 -7.94
CA LEU A 286 -24.79 -31.55 -8.11
C LEU A 286 -24.22 -30.49 -7.15
N PRO A 287 -23.02 -30.70 -6.58
CA PRO A 287 -22.43 -29.76 -5.63
C PRO A 287 -21.98 -28.47 -6.33
N THR A 288 -22.77 -27.42 -6.24
CA THR A 288 -22.40 -26.10 -6.77
C THR A 288 -21.61 -25.29 -5.76
N ILE A 289 -20.66 -24.48 -6.24
CA ILE A 289 -19.91 -23.55 -5.39
C ILE A 289 -20.84 -22.49 -4.76
N LYS A 290 -20.63 -22.19 -3.48
CA LYS A 290 -21.35 -21.12 -2.77
C LYS A 290 -20.82 -19.75 -3.17
N LEU A 291 -21.66 -18.90 -3.74
CA LEU A 291 -21.32 -17.51 -4.07
C LEU A 291 -22.52 -16.60 -3.78
N GLU A 292 -22.26 -15.45 -3.17
CA GLU A 292 -23.31 -14.44 -2.95
C GLU A 292 -23.65 -13.70 -4.24
N ARG A 293 -22.64 -13.42 -5.07
CA ARG A 293 -22.80 -12.74 -6.35
C ARG A 293 -22.29 -13.63 -7.47
N PHE A 294 -23.15 -13.88 -8.45
CA PHE A 294 -22.79 -14.72 -9.58
C PHE A 294 -22.99 -14.02 -10.92
N SER A 295 -21.95 -14.06 -11.75
CA SER A 295 -22.01 -13.75 -13.16
C SER A 295 -21.02 -14.63 -13.93
N PHE A 296 -21.48 -15.28 -15.00
CA PHE A 296 -20.63 -16.12 -15.85
C PHE A 296 -19.47 -15.36 -16.51
N TYR A 297 -19.57 -14.04 -16.60
CA TYR A 297 -18.59 -13.15 -17.21
C TYR A 297 -17.70 -12.42 -16.21
N SER A 298 -17.90 -12.66 -14.91
CA SER A 298 -17.12 -12.00 -13.87
C SER A 298 -15.65 -12.43 -13.92
N PRO A 299 -14.71 -11.56 -13.49
CA PRO A 299 -13.31 -11.94 -13.37
C PRO A 299 -13.08 -13.13 -12.43
N GLU A 300 -13.86 -13.23 -11.36
CA GLU A 300 -13.82 -14.34 -10.40
C GLU A 300 -14.18 -15.67 -11.07
N MET A 301 -15.17 -15.68 -11.97
CA MET A 301 -15.51 -16.87 -12.74
C MET A 301 -14.37 -17.32 -13.66
N LYS A 302 -13.56 -16.39 -14.18
CA LYS A 302 -12.36 -16.74 -14.95
C LYS A 302 -11.33 -17.43 -14.06
N VAL A 303 -11.10 -16.93 -12.84
CA VAL A 303 -10.22 -17.57 -11.85
C VAL A 303 -10.70 -18.99 -11.57
N LEU A 304 -11.99 -19.16 -11.27
CA LEU A 304 -12.61 -20.45 -10.99
C LEU A 304 -12.42 -21.45 -12.14
N LYS A 305 -12.66 -21.03 -13.39
CA LYS A 305 -12.41 -21.87 -14.58
C LYS A 305 -10.94 -22.27 -14.69
N CYS A 306 -10.01 -21.35 -14.44
CA CYS A 306 -8.57 -21.63 -14.49
C CYS A 306 -8.13 -22.69 -13.46
N ILE A 307 -8.75 -22.72 -12.28
CA ILE A 307 -8.44 -23.71 -11.23
C ILE A 307 -9.27 -25.00 -11.35
N GLY A 308 -10.15 -25.09 -12.35
CA GLY A 308 -10.82 -26.30 -12.76
C GLY A 308 -12.31 -26.39 -12.43
N LEU A 309 -12.96 -25.30 -12.00
CA LEU A 309 -14.41 -25.29 -11.77
C LEU A 309 -15.16 -25.78 -13.00
N ARG A 310 -16.11 -26.67 -12.79
CA ARG A 310 -16.88 -27.32 -13.85
C ARG A 310 -18.15 -26.55 -14.11
N THR A 311 -18.51 -26.35 -15.38
CA THR A 311 -19.80 -25.77 -15.76
C THR A 311 -20.79 -26.81 -16.24
N PHE A 312 -20.32 -28.03 -16.54
CA PHE A 312 -21.16 -29.13 -17.03
C PHE A 312 -20.75 -30.46 -16.38
N PRO A 313 -21.72 -31.30 -15.98
CA PRO A 313 -21.47 -32.65 -15.54
C PRO A 313 -21.00 -33.51 -16.72
N LYS A 314 -20.30 -34.59 -16.41
CA LYS A 314 -20.07 -35.67 -17.38
C LYS A 314 -21.36 -36.43 -17.55
N VAL A 315 -21.54 -37.03 -18.73
CA VAL A 315 -22.67 -37.93 -19.04
C VAL A 315 -22.86 -38.94 -17.91
N SER A 316 -21.80 -39.61 -17.46
CA SER A 316 -21.85 -40.62 -16.38
C SER A 316 -22.42 -40.10 -15.04
N GLU A 317 -22.27 -38.81 -14.72
CA GLU A 317 -22.77 -38.24 -13.46
C GLU A 317 -24.24 -37.84 -13.55
N LEU A 318 -24.77 -37.60 -14.76
CA LEU A 318 -26.20 -37.40 -15.00
C LEU A 318 -26.98 -38.69 -14.78
N PHE A 319 -26.36 -39.85 -15.06
CA PHE A 319 -27.00 -41.17 -15.02
C PHE A 319 -26.67 -41.99 -13.76
N ASN A 320 -26.24 -41.36 -12.66
CA ASN A 320 -26.02 -42.06 -11.39
C ASN A 320 -27.35 -42.40 -10.69
N ASP A 321 -27.35 -43.47 -9.89
CA ASP A 321 -28.55 -44.06 -9.23
C ASP A 321 -29.42 -43.09 -8.41
N ALA A 322 -28.87 -41.94 -8.00
CA ALA A 322 -29.61 -40.89 -7.28
C ALA A 322 -30.56 -40.07 -8.18
N ASN A 323 -30.41 -40.13 -9.50
CA ASN A 323 -31.13 -39.29 -10.48
C ASN A 323 -32.09 -40.08 -11.39
N ILE A 324 -32.52 -41.29 -10.98
CA ILE A 324 -33.40 -42.18 -11.77
C ILE A 324 -34.62 -41.44 -12.35
N GLY A 325 -35.25 -40.53 -11.59
CA GLY A 325 -36.40 -39.76 -12.08
C GLY A 325 -36.10 -38.74 -13.20
N LEU A 326 -34.88 -38.22 -13.27
CA LEU A 326 -34.43 -37.34 -14.36
C LEU A 326 -34.05 -38.14 -15.61
N ILE A 327 -33.51 -39.35 -15.41
CA ILE A 327 -33.23 -40.29 -16.48
C ILE A 327 -34.54 -40.62 -17.20
N ASP A 328 -35.61 -40.98 -16.49
CA ASP A 328 -36.90 -41.30 -17.11
C ASP A 328 -37.44 -40.15 -18.00
N PHE A 329 -37.25 -38.90 -17.58
CA PHE A 329 -37.73 -37.74 -18.34
C PHE A 329 -36.85 -37.36 -19.54
N TYR A 330 -35.52 -37.34 -19.38
CA TYR A 330 -34.60 -36.87 -20.42
C TYR A 330 -34.07 -37.97 -21.33
N TYR A 331 -34.17 -39.24 -20.94
CA TYR A 331 -33.69 -40.37 -21.73
C TYR A 331 -34.32 -40.45 -23.13
N PRO A 332 -35.63 -40.17 -23.32
CA PRO A 332 -36.21 -40.10 -24.65
C PRO A 332 -35.58 -39.02 -25.55
N ILE A 333 -35.24 -37.87 -24.99
CA ILE A 333 -34.57 -36.77 -25.72
C ILE A 333 -33.15 -37.19 -26.09
N TYR A 334 -32.43 -37.84 -25.18
CA TYR A 334 -31.10 -38.38 -25.47
C TYR A 334 -31.13 -39.46 -26.55
N ALA A 335 -32.09 -40.38 -26.47
CA ALA A 335 -32.31 -41.41 -27.49
C ALA A 335 -32.68 -40.80 -28.85
N HIS A 336 -33.43 -39.69 -28.85
CA HIS A 336 -33.74 -38.93 -30.06
C HIS A 336 -32.48 -38.36 -30.70
N GLU A 337 -31.64 -37.65 -29.94
CA GLU A 337 -30.39 -37.09 -30.46
C GLU A 337 -29.42 -38.18 -30.95
N LEU A 338 -29.33 -39.31 -30.23
CA LEU A 338 -28.52 -40.45 -30.68
C LEU A 338 -29.04 -41.06 -31.99
N ALA A 339 -30.36 -41.10 -32.20
CA ALA A 339 -30.95 -41.66 -33.41
C ALA A 339 -30.55 -40.87 -34.67
N HIS A 340 -30.26 -39.57 -34.55
CA HIS A 340 -29.76 -38.75 -35.67
C HIS A 340 -28.41 -39.24 -36.22
N ASN A 341 -27.60 -39.97 -35.44
CA ASN A 341 -26.35 -40.58 -35.93
C ASN A 341 -26.59 -41.71 -36.93
N LEU A 342 -27.75 -42.36 -36.90
CA LEU A 342 -28.11 -43.48 -37.77
C LEU A 342 -29.18 -43.11 -38.81
N ALA A 343 -30.01 -42.11 -38.50
CA ALA A 343 -31.04 -41.61 -39.39
C ALA A 343 -31.28 -40.11 -39.15
N ALA A 344 -30.65 -39.27 -39.98
CA ALA A 344 -30.68 -37.81 -39.85
C ALA A 344 -32.06 -37.17 -40.10
N SER A 345 -32.93 -37.81 -40.90
CA SER A 345 -34.28 -37.31 -41.18
C SER A 345 -35.31 -37.90 -40.22
N HIS A 346 -36.24 -37.07 -39.72
CA HIS A 346 -37.37 -37.47 -38.88
C HIS A 346 -38.38 -38.36 -39.62
N GLY A 347 -38.09 -39.64 -39.78
CA GLY A 347 -38.96 -40.65 -40.41
C GLY A 347 -38.90 -42.00 -39.71
N ALA A 348 -39.52 -43.03 -40.30
CA ALA A 348 -39.70 -44.34 -39.66
C ALA A 348 -38.38 -44.98 -39.15
N LYS A 349 -37.26 -44.78 -39.85
CA LYS A 349 -35.93 -45.25 -39.39
C LYS A 349 -35.46 -44.52 -38.13
N HIS A 350 -35.63 -43.20 -38.07
CA HIS A 350 -35.27 -42.40 -36.90
C HIS A 350 -36.10 -42.81 -35.68
N THR A 351 -37.42 -42.95 -35.85
CA THR A 351 -38.32 -43.43 -34.79
C THR A 351 -37.96 -44.84 -34.32
N PHE A 352 -37.59 -45.75 -35.24
CA PHE A 352 -37.13 -47.09 -34.89
C PHE A 352 -35.88 -47.08 -34.02
N TYR A 353 -34.84 -46.33 -34.42
CA TYR A 353 -33.58 -46.28 -33.65
C TYR A 353 -33.75 -45.59 -32.29
N MET A 354 -34.49 -44.48 -32.23
CA MET A 354 -34.86 -43.84 -30.95
C MET A 354 -35.58 -44.84 -30.04
N GLY A 355 -36.61 -45.53 -30.56
CA GLY A 355 -37.35 -46.54 -29.81
C GLY A 355 -36.47 -47.70 -29.34
N ALA A 356 -35.54 -48.16 -30.18
CA ALA A 356 -34.61 -49.23 -29.83
C ALA A 356 -33.66 -48.84 -28.67
N TYR A 357 -33.14 -47.60 -28.67
CA TYR A 357 -32.34 -47.07 -27.56
C TYR A 357 -33.16 -46.98 -26.26
N ILE A 358 -34.40 -46.49 -26.32
CA ILE A 358 -35.33 -46.45 -25.18
C ILE A 358 -35.55 -47.87 -24.62
N GLN A 359 -35.85 -48.82 -25.50
CA GLN A 359 -36.20 -50.18 -25.11
C GLN A 359 -35.01 -50.96 -24.51
N SER A 360 -33.79 -50.76 -25.02
CA SER A 360 -32.60 -51.41 -24.49
C SER A 360 -32.31 -51.00 -23.04
N THR A 361 -32.58 -49.74 -22.71
CA THR A 361 -32.30 -49.20 -21.38
C THR A 361 -33.38 -49.57 -20.38
N LEU A 362 -34.65 -49.58 -20.79
CA LEU A 362 -35.75 -50.10 -19.97
C LEU A 362 -35.56 -51.59 -19.60
N LYS A 363 -35.04 -52.41 -20.53
CA LYS A 363 -34.68 -53.80 -20.21
C LYS A 363 -33.63 -53.89 -19.11
N ASN A 364 -32.59 -53.07 -19.17
CA ASN A 364 -31.53 -53.05 -18.17
C ASN A 364 -32.01 -52.52 -16.80
N ILE A 365 -32.89 -51.52 -16.78
CA ILE A 365 -33.50 -51.01 -15.53
C ILE A 365 -34.42 -52.07 -14.90
N SER A 366 -35.21 -52.79 -15.70
CA SER A 366 -36.11 -53.84 -15.19
C SER A 366 -35.35 -55.00 -14.53
N SER A 367 -34.18 -55.37 -15.05
CA SER A 367 -33.30 -56.38 -14.44
C SER A 367 -32.66 -55.91 -13.13
N VAL A 368 -32.36 -54.60 -12.99
CA VAL A 368 -31.81 -54.03 -11.75
C VAL A 368 -32.90 -53.89 -10.68
N GLN A 369 -34.12 -53.49 -11.05
CA GLN A 369 -35.27 -53.49 -10.12
C GLN A 369 -35.63 -54.89 -9.61
N GLN A 370 -35.58 -55.92 -10.47
CA GLN A 370 -35.79 -57.31 -10.03
C GLN A 370 -34.67 -57.82 -9.10
N ALA A 371 -33.44 -57.33 -9.24
CA ALA A 371 -32.34 -57.70 -8.34
C ALA A 371 -32.40 -57.01 -6.97
N TYR A 372 -33.15 -55.90 -6.85
CA TYR A 372 -33.36 -55.18 -5.58
C TYR A 372 -34.60 -55.65 -4.80
N LEU A 373 -35.54 -56.33 -5.47
CA LEU A 373 -36.77 -56.87 -4.89
C LEU A 373 -36.65 -58.34 -4.43
N ASN A 374 -35.51 -58.97 -4.67
CA ASN A 374 -35.11 -60.27 -4.14
C ASN A 374 -33.93 -60.08 -3.18
#